data_AF-A0A7C9B1L8-F1
#
_entry.id   AF-A0A7C9B1L8-F1
#
_cell.length_a   1.000
_cell.length_b   1.000
_cell.length_c   1.000
_cell.angle_alpha   90.00
_cell.angle_beta   90.00
_cell.angle_gamma   90.00
#
_symmetry.space_group_name_H-M   'P 1'
#
loop_
_entity.id
_entity.type
_entity.pdbx_description
1 polymer ?
#
loop_
_entity_poly.entity_id
_entity_poly.type
_entity_poly.pdbx_seq_one_letter_code
_entity_poly.pdbx_strand_id
1 'polypeptide(L)'
;QKQLLVRQVLDLEANEAAGYNSEINEEDCEANEPAVPWHVTFREQRQQIIELWDVCFVPIIHRTQFYLLFKGDPADQIYMEVELRRLTWLQQHLAENGNASPAPGADEPTVSISSSLRALRREREFLA
;
A
#
# COMPACT_ATOMS: atom_id res chain seq x y z
N GLN A 1 -15.11 38.89 33.37
CA GLN A 1 -15.01 37.72 32.46
C GLN A 1 -15.81 37.89 31.16
N LYS A 2 -17.05 38.41 31.16
CA LYS A 2 -17.84 38.63 29.93
C LYS A 2 -17.28 39.69 28.96
N GLN A 3 -16.59 40.72 29.47
CA GLN A 3 -16.01 41.80 28.65
C GLN A 3 -14.83 41.36 27.78
N LEU A 4 -14.07 40.36 28.21
CA LEU A 4 -12.92 39.84 27.46
C LEU A 4 -13.37 39.07 26.20
N LEU A 5 -14.47 38.33 26.34
CA LEU A 5 -15.03 37.53 25.25
C LEU A 5 -15.63 38.41 24.14
N VAL A 6 -16.28 39.52 24.52
CA VAL A 6 -16.84 40.49 23.56
C VAL A 6 -15.73 41.15 22.73
N ARG A 7 -14.59 41.45 23.35
CA ARG A 7 -13.42 42.00 22.64
C ARG A 7 -12.88 41.01 21.59
N GLN A 8 -12.72 39.74 21.97
CA GLN A 8 -12.24 38.69 21.06
C GLN A 8 -13.18 38.45 19.87
N VAL A 9 -14.49 38.50 20.09
CA VAL A 9 -15.47 38.32 19.00
C VAL A 9 -15.42 39.50 18.03
N LEU A 10 -15.35 40.73 18.53
CA LEU A 10 -15.25 41.93 17.67
C LEU A 10 -13.93 41.97 16.88
N ASP A 11 -12.82 41.51 17.46
CA ASP A 11 -11.53 41.43 16.78
C ASP A 11 -11.52 40.32 15.69
N LEU A 12 -12.27 39.22 15.89
CA LEU A 12 -12.45 38.15 14.90
C LEU A 12 -13.35 38.58 13.73
N GLU A 13 -14.47 39.27 14.01
CA GLU A 13 -15.38 39.80 12.99
C GLU A 13 -14.72 40.91 12.15
N ALA A 14 -13.87 41.75 12.75
CA ALA A 14 -13.09 42.77 12.04
C ALA A 14 -12.01 42.16 11.12
N ASN A 15 -11.45 41.02 11.51
CA ASN A 15 -10.47 40.28 10.71
C ASN A 15 -11.10 39.52 9.53
N GLU A 16 -12.37 39.11 9.66
CA GLU A 16 -13.14 38.48 8.57
C GLU A 16 -13.63 39.51 7.53
N ALA A 17 -13.92 40.75 7.95
CA ALA A 17 -14.31 41.85 7.06
C ALA A 17 -13.13 42.47 6.27
N ALA A 18 -11.90 42.30 6.74
CA ALA A 18 -10.68 42.71 6.04
C ALA A 18 -10.28 41.61 5.04
N GLY A 19 -11.03 41.53 3.93
CA GLY A 19 -10.83 40.57 2.86
C GLY A 19 -9.35 40.37 2.50
N TYR A 20 -8.83 39.19 2.83
CA TYR A 20 -7.53 38.73 2.35
C TYR A 20 -7.71 38.23 0.92
N ASN A 21 -7.71 39.19 -0.01
CA ASN A 21 -7.52 38.90 -1.42
C ASN A 21 -6.04 38.54 -1.61
N SER A 22 -5.65 37.31 -1.27
CA SER A 22 -4.41 36.75 -1.82
C SER A 22 -4.80 36.15 -3.17
N GLU A 23 -4.53 36.90 -4.22
CA GLU A 23 -4.35 36.33 -5.55
C GLU A 23 -3.25 35.25 -5.42
N ILE A 24 -3.65 34.00 -5.22
CA ILE A 24 -2.77 32.86 -5.47
C ILE A 24 -2.89 32.56 -6.96
N ASN A 25 -2.25 33.42 -7.74
CA ASN A 25 -1.58 33.01 -8.97
C ASN A 25 -0.10 32.86 -8.61
N GLU A 26 0.21 31.78 -7.90
CA GLU A 26 1.56 31.24 -7.80
C GLU A 26 1.55 29.91 -8.56
N GLU A 27 1.53 30.07 -9.87
CA GLU A 27 2.14 29.12 -10.78
C GLU A 27 3.66 29.17 -10.49
N ASP A 28 4.15 28.37 -9.53
CA ASP A 28 5.53 27.87 -9.61
C ASP A 28 5.78 26.58 -8.81
N CYS A 29 6.12 25.54 -9.58
CA CYS A 29 6.93 24.38 -9.18
C CYS A 29 6.41 23.38 -8.14
N GLU A 30 5.22 22.81 -8.35
CA GLU A 30 5.17 21.35 -8.29
C GLU A 30 5.19 20.89 -9.74
N ALA A 31 6.24 20.14 -10.12
CA ALA A 31 6.39 19.64 -11.46
C ALA A 31 5.03 19.10 -11.94
N ASN A 32 4.49 19.71 -12.99
CA ASN A 32 3.44 19.12 -13.80
C ASN A 32 4.06 17.90 -14.51
N GLU A 33 4.56 16.93 -13.75
CA GLU A 33 4.61 15.58 -14.24
C GLU A 33 3.15 15.21 -14.50
N PRO A 34 2.79 14.86 -15.74
CA PRO A 34 1.46 14.36 -15.99
C PRO A 34 1.26 13.16 -15.07
N ALA A 35 0.31 13.28 -14.12
CA ALA A 35 -0.01 12.19 -13.21
C ALA A 35 -0.28 10.94 -14.06
N VAL A 36 0.56 9.92 -13.88
CA VAL A 36 0.48 8.69 -14.68
C VAL A 36 -0.94 8.14 -14.54
N PRO A 37 -1.66 7.92 -15.65
CA PRO A 37 -3.03 7.46 -15.57
C PRO A 37 -3.12 6.17 -14.76
N TRP A 38 -4.10 6.08 -13.84
CA TRP A 38 -4.24 4.93 -12.92
C TRP A 38 -4.16 3.57 -13.63
N HIS A 39 -4.78 3.43 -14.79
CA HIS A 39 -4.77 2.17 -15.55
C HIS A 39 -3.36 1.72 -15.99
N VAL A 40 -2.40 2.65 -16.12
CA VAL A 40 -0.99 2.34 -16.39
C VAL A 40 -0.34 1.82 -15.11
N THR A 41 -0.42 2.58 -14.01
CA THR A 41 0.10 2.20 -12.69
C THR A 41 -0.45 0.86 -12.22
N PHE A 42 -1.75 0.62 -12.38
CA PHE A 42 -2.40 -0.65 -12.06
C PHE A 42 -1.78 -1.82 -12.82
N ARG A 43 -1.53 -1.67 -14.13
CA ARG A 43 -0.91 -2.73 -14.93
C ARG A 43 0.52 -3.02 -14.46
N GLU A 44 1.28 -1.97 -14.17
CA GLU A 44 2.67 -2.10 -13.70
C GLU A 44 2.72 -2.76 -12.32
N GLN A 45 1.93 -2.29 -11.35
CA GLN A 45 1.86 -2.89 -10.01
C GLN A 45 1.36 -4.33 -10.06
N ARG A 46 0.33 -4.61 -10.87
CA ARG A 46 -0.18 -5.98 -11.07
C ARG A 46 0.90 -6.89 -11.62
N GLN A 47 1.67 -6.42 -12.60
CA GLN A 47 2.77 -7.20 -13.17
C GLN A 47 3.84 -7.51 -12.11
N GLN A 48 4.26 -6.52 -11.33
CA GLN A 48 5.22 -6.71 -10.24
C GLN A 48 4.72 -7.69 -9.17
N ILE A 49 3.44 -7.59 -8.79
CA ILE A 49 2.81 -8.52 -7.85
C ILE A 49 2.85 -9.97 -8.38
N ILE A 50 2.52 -10.16 -9.66
CA ILE A 50 2.53 -11.48 -10.31
C ILE A 50 3.94 -12.08 -10.30
N GLU A 51 4.97 -11.29 -10.61
CA GLU A 51 6.36 -11.73 -10.59
C GLU A 51 6.81 -12.15 -9.18
N LEU A 52 6.36 -11.43 -8.16
CA LEU A 52 6.68 -11.74 -6.77
C LEU A 52 5.96 -12.99 -6.24
N TRP A 53 4.82 -13.40 -6.82
CA TRP A 53 4.08 -14.57 -6.34
C TRP A 53 4.89 -15.86 -6.32
N ASP A 54 5.73 -16.07 -7.34
CA ASP A 54 6.53 -17.29 -7.44
C ASP A 54 7.72 -17.25 -6.49
N VAL A 55 8.35 -16.09 -6.33
CA VAL A 55 9.45 -15.88 -5.37
C VAL A 55 8.96 -16.07 -3.93
N CYS A 56 7.76 -15.58 -3.64
CA CYS A 56 7.18 -15.60 -2.30
C CYS A 56 6.32 -16.84 -2.01
N PHE A 57 6.26 -17.80 -2.94
CA PHE A 57 5.44 -19.03 -2.82
C PHE A 57 3.97 -18.74 -2.46
N VAL A 58 3.38 -17.70 -3.05
CA VAL A 58 2.02 -17.26 -2.73
C VAL A 58 1.01 -18.37 -3.10
N PRO A 59 0.07 -18.73 -2.20
CA PRO A 59 -1.01 -19.70 -2.43
C PRO A 59 -1.74 -19.51 -3.76
N ILE A 60 -2.07 -20.59 -4.48
CA ILE A 60 -2.83 -20.53 -5.74
C ILE A 60 -4.19 -19.91 -5.51
N ILE A 61 -4.84 -20.25 -4.39
CA ILE A 61 -6.15 -19.69 -4.03
C ILE A 61 -6.07 -18.16 -3.90
N HIS A 62 -4.99 -17.62 -3.30
CA HIS A 62 -4.81 -16.17 -3.18
C HIS A 62 -4.60 -15.52 -4.55
N ARG A 63 -3.82 -16.17 -5.43
CA ARG A 63 -3.61 -15.70 -6.82
C ARG A 63 -4.94 -15.62 -7.59
N THR A 64 -5.81 -16.61 -7.45
CA THR A 64 -7.11 -16.62 -8.14
C THR A 64 -8.07 -15.59 -7.55
N GLN A 65 -8.13 -15.46 -6.22
CA GLN A 65 -8.92 -14.42 -5.56
C GLN A 65 -8.50 -13.02 -6.00
N PHE A 66 -7.19 -12.76 -6.09
CA PHE A 66 -6.66 -11.50 -6.57
C PHE A 66 -7.21 -11.16 -7.97
N TYR A 67 -7.15 -12.09 -8.92
CA TYR A 67 -7.67 -11.85 -10.27
C TYR A 67 -9.19 -11.67 -10.32
N LEU A 68 -9.94 -12.27 -9.38
CA LEU A 68 -11.39 -12.13 -9.30
C LEU A 68 -11.80 -10.79 -8.69
N LEU A 69 -11.08 -10.31 -7.69
CA LEU A 69 -11.44 -9.13 -6.91
C LEU A 69 -10.94 -7.82 -7.53
N PHE A 70 -9.72 -7.79 -8.06
CA PHE A 70 -9.09 -6.54 -8.50
C PHE A 70 -9.13 -6.44 -10.03
N LYS A 71 -9.84 -5.43 -10.53
CA LYS A 71 -10.12 -5.24 -11.96
C LYS A 71 -9.49 -3.98 -12.54
N GLY A 72 -8.88 -3.15 -11.69
CA GLY A 72 -8.29 -1.87 -12.07
C GLY A 72 -9.23 -0.70 -11.79
N ASP A 73 -10.22 -0.88 -10.92
CA ASP A 73 -11.03 0.22 -10.42
C ASP A 73 -10.15 1.14 -9.56
N PRO A 74 -10.40 2.46 -9.52
CA PRO A 74 -9.61 3.36 -8.65
C PRO A 74 -9.63 2.96 -7.17
N ALA A 75 -10.70 2.28 -6.72
CA ALA A 75 -10.79 1.74 -5.36
C ALA A 75 -9.77 0.61 -5.07
N ASP A 76 -9.24 -0.05 -6.11
CA ASP A 76 -8.24 -1.10 -5.98
C ASP A 76 -6.86 -0.54 -5.58
N GLN A 77 -6.63 0.77 -5.76
CA GLN A 77 -5.30 1.39 -5.62
C GLN A 77 -4.62 1.08 -4.29
N ILE A 78 -5.34 1.26 -3.18
CA ILE A 78 -4.78 1.03 -1.85
C ILE A 78 -4.38 -0.45 -1.70
N TYR A 79 -5.19 -1.37 -2.20
CA TYR A 79 -4.86 -2.79 -2.12
C TYR A 79 -3.61 -3.14 -2.92
N MET A 80 -3.50 -2.62 -4.15
CA MET A 80 -2.36 -2.86 -5.03
C MET A 80 -1.05 -2.39 -4.38
N GLU A 81 -1.04 -1.19 -3.79
CA GLU A 81 0.13 -0.67 -3.07
C GLU A 81 0.49 -1.51 -1.85
N VAL A 82 -0.50 -1.91 -1.05
CA VAL A 82 -0.29 -2.70 0.17
C VAL A 82 0.23 -4.10 -0.17
N GLU A 83 -0.36 -4.79 -1.14
CA GLU A 83 0.07 -6.14 -1.51
C GLU A 83 1.47 -6.12 -2.12
N LEU A 84 1.79 -5.11 -2.95
CA LEU A 84 3.15 -4.95 -3.47
C LEU A 84 4.17 -4.77 -2.34
N ARG A 85 3.90 -3.89 -1.36
CA ARG A 85 4.80 -3.70 -0.20
C ARG A 85 4.94 -4.98 0.61
N ARG A 86 3.85 -5.69 0.86
CA ARG A 86 3.84 -6.96 1.59
C ARG A 86 4.71 -8.01 0.88
N LEU A 87 4.57 -8.15 -0.43
CA LEU A 87 5.33 -9.13 -1.21
C LEU A 87 6.81 -8.76 -1.33
N THR A 88 7.14 -7.49 -1.48
CA THR A 88 8.53 -7.01 -1.47
C THR A 88 9.19 -7.27 -0.12
N TRP A 89 8.50 -6.97 0.99
CA TRP A 89 8.99 -7.29 2.32
C TRP A 89 9.20 -8.79 2.49
N LEU A 90 8.26 -9.61 2.03
CA LEU A 90 8.38 -11.05 2.10
C LEU A 90 9.56 -11.54 1.28
N GLN A 91 9.78 -11.04 0.06
CA GLN A 91 10.95 -11.38 -0.76
C GLN A 91 12.26 -11.09 -0.03
N GLN A 92 12.39 -9.91 0.58
CA GLN A 92 13.57 -9.51 1.35
C GLN A 92 13.79 -10.45 2.55
N HIS A 93 12.72 -10.70 3.32
CA HIS A 93 12.77 -11.60 4.46
C HIS A 93 13.14 -13.05 4.05
N LEU A 94 12.65 -13.54 2.92
CA LEU A 94 13.02 -14.88 2.42
C LEU A 94 14.47 -14.91 1.93
N ALA A 95 15.00 -13.81 1.36
CA ALA A 95 16.39 -13.70 0.96
C ALA A 95 17.34 -13.69 2.17
N GLU A 96 16.95 -13.01 3.26
CA GLU A 96 17.72 -12.90 4.49
C GLU A 96 17.64 -14.17 5.35
N ASN A 97 16.45 -14.79 5.47
CA ASN A 97 16.16 -15.84 6.45
C ASN A 97 15.97 -17.23 5.83
N GLY A 98 16.05 -17.35 4.50
CA GLY A 98 15.69 -18.56 3.76
C GLY A 98 16.58 -19.78 3.98
N ASN A 99 17.75 -19.61 4.57
CA ASN A 99 18.72 -20.66 4.87
C ASN A 99 18.94 -20.89 6.37
N ALA A 100 18.35 -20.06 7.24
CA ALA A 100 18.50 -20.19 8.68
C ALA A 100 17.52 -21.25 9.19
N SER A 101 18.05 -22.36 9.71
CA SER A 101 17.28 -23.28 10.55
C SER A 101 16.68 -22.46 11.70
N PRO A 102 15.38 -22.59 12.03
CA PRO A 102 14.81 -21.85 13.14
C PRO A 102 15.64 -22.15 14.39
N ALA A 103 16.24 -21.10 14.96
CA ALA A 103 16.95 -21.23 16.22
C ALA A 103 15.92 -21.69 17.27
N PRO A 104 16.26 -22.70 18.11
CA PRO A 104 15.33 -23.19 19.10
C PRO A 104 15.08 -22.09 20.14
N GLY A 105 13.91 -21.45 20.09
CA GLY A 105 13.47 -20.45 21.08
C GLY A 105 12.90 -19.14 20.52
N ALA A 106 12.81 -18.95 19.20
CA ALA A 106 12.08 -17.80 18.66
C ALA A 106 10.57 -18.11 18.60
N ASP A 107 9.82 -17.59 19.57
CA ASP A 107 8.34 -17.68 19.66
C ASP A 107 7.59 -16.84 18.61
N GLU A 108 8.31 -16.22 17.67
CA GLU A 108 7.67 -15.53 16.54
C GLU A 108 7.36 -16.56 15.45
N PRO A 109 6.11 -16.62 14.92
CA PRO A 109 5.76 -17.50 13.81
C PRO A 109 6.49 -17.01 12.55
N THR A 110 7.77 -17.34 12.46
CA THR A 110 8.61 -17.04 11.33
C THR A 110 8.01 -17.76 10.14
N VAL A 111 7.60 -16.98 9.13
CA VAL A 111 7.13 -17.51 7.86
C VAL A 111 8.31 -18.23 7.22
N SER A 112 8.45 -19.52 7.51
CA SER A 112 9.52 -20.36 6.97
C SER A 112 9.23 -20.68 5.52
N ILE A 113 10.22 -20.49 4.63
CA ILE A 113 10.16 -20.91 3.21
C ILE A 113 9.61 -22.33 3.08
N SER A 114 10.08 -23.22 3.95
CA SER A 114 9.71 -24.64 3.92
C SER A 114 8.21 -24.87 4.11
N SER A 115 7.55 -24.06 4.95
CA SER A 115 6.11 -24.16 5.22
C SER A 115 5.30 -23.66 4.03
N SER A 116 5.61 -22.46 3.52
CA SER A 116 4.92 -21.86 2.38
C SER A 116 5.04 -22.72 1.12
N LEU A 117 6.23 -23.25 0.84
CA LEU A 117 6.46 -24.15 -0.29
C LEU A 117 5.67 -25.46 -0.16
N ARG A 118 5.58 -26.04 1.04
CA ARG A 118 4.79 -27.27 1.27
C ARG A 118 3.29 -27.01 1.13
N ALA A 119 2.80 -25.87 1.61
CA ALA A 119 1.41 -25.47 1.44
C ALA A 119 1.06 -25.31 -0.05
N LEU A 120 1.88 -24.56 -0.80
CA LEU A 120 1.67 -24.36 -2.23
C LEU A 120 1.71 -25.66 -3.04
N ARG A 121 2.58 -26.62 -2.67
CA ARG A 121 2.62 -27.95 -3.29
C ARG A 121 1.34 -28.74 -3.06
N ARG A 122 0.80 -28.73 -1.85
CA ARG A 122 -0.47 -29.42 -1.54
C ARG A 122 -1.63 -28.83 -2.33
N GLU A 123 -1.68 -27.52 -2.51
CA GLU A 123 -2.69 -26.88 -3.36
C GLU A 123 -2.58 -27.37 -4.81
N ARG A 124 -1.35 -27.47 -5.35
CA ARG A 124 -1.14 -28.00 -6.71
C ARG A 124 -1.58 -29.45 -6.85
N GLU A 125 -1.31 -30.29 -5.85
CA GLU A 125 -1.72 -31.69 -5.84
C GLU A 125 -3.24 -31.83 -5.73
N PHE A 126 -3.89 -30.96 -4.97
CA PHE A 126 -5.35 -30.95 -4.82
C PHE A 126 -6.09 -30.52 -6.09
N LEU A 127 -5.49 -29.65 -6.91
CA LEU A 127 -6.09 -29.09 -8.12
C LEU A 127 -5.76 -29.87 -9.42
N ALA A 128 -4.90 -30.89 -9.35
CA ALA A 128 -4.49 -31.73 -10.48
C ALA A 128 -5.40 -32.96 -10.63
#